data_AF-A0A4Q6BET6-F1
#
_entry.id   AF-A0A4Q6BET6-F1
#
_cell.length_a   1.000
_cell.length_b   1.000
_cell.length_c   1.000
_cell.angle_alpha   90.00
_cell.angle_beta   90.00
_cell.angle_gamma   90.00
#
_symmetry.space_group_name_H-M   'P 1'
#
loop_
_entity.id
_entity.type
_entity.pdbx_description
1 polymer ?
#
loop_
_entity_poly.entity_id
_entity_poly.type
_entity_poly.pdbx_seq_one_letter_code
_entity_poly.pdbx_strand_id
1 'polypeptide(L)'
;MSNKTKLILGLFGAAAVGVAIGILLAPETGQETRKKIASSAGDWGSSLGDLFSSAKESVGNISKKGASLVSRTADRYSEVGESYS
;
A
#
# COMPACT_ATOMS: atom_id res chain seq x y z
N MET A 1 0.79 23.68 1.10
CA MET A 1 0.39 22.35 0.57
C MET A 1 -0.04 21.47 1.74
N SER A 2 -1.24 20.92 1.72
CA SER A 2 -1.74 20.02 2.77
C SER A 2 -0.92 18.73 2.84
N ASN A 3 -0.68 18.22 4.06
CA ASN A 3 0.07 16.97 4.28
C ASN A 3 -0.56 15.76 3.58
N LYS A 4 -1.90 15.75 3.44
CA LYS A 4 -2.63 14.74 2.65
C LYS A 4 -2.22 14.76 1.17
N THR A 5 -2.03 15.95 0.59
CA THR A 5 -1.60 16.10 -0.80
C THR A 5 -0.20 15.53 -1.02
N LYS A 6 0.73 15.77 -0.08
CA LYS A 6 2.09 15.18 -0.14
C LYS A 6 2.06 13.66 -0.02
N LEU A 7 1.22 13.13 0.87
CA LEU A 7 1.02 11.69 1.05
C LEU A 7 0.45 11.01 -0.19
N ILE A 8 -0.61 11.60 -0.78
CA ILE A 8 -1.21 11.09 -2.02
C ILE A 8 -0.20 11.13 -3.15
N LEU A 9 0.53 12.24 -3.32
CA LEU A 9 1.52 12.38 -4.38
C LEU A 9 2.69 11.40 -4.21
N GLY A 10 3.15 11.18 -2.97
CA GLY A 10 4.16 10.19 -2.64
C GLY A 10 3.70 8.75 -2.93
N LEU A 11 2.45 8.42 -2.58
CA LEU A 11 1.87 7.11 -2.85
C LEU A 11 1.72 6.85 -4.36
N PHE A 12 1.21 7.83 -5.12
CA PHE A 12 1.10 7.72 -6.58
C PHE A 12 2.47 7.59 -7.25
N GLY A 13 3.46 8.39 -6.80
CA GLY A 13 4.83 8.27 -7.28
C GLY A 13 5.43 6.89 -7.02
N ALA A 14 5.27 6.37 -5.81
CA ALA A 14 5.73 5.03 -5.43
C ALA A 14 5.04 3.93 -6.24
N ALA A 15 3.72 4.02 -6.43
CA ALA A 15 2.96 3.07 -7.23
C ALA A 15 3.42 3.07 -8.70
N ALA A 16 3.63 4.24 -9.30
CA ALA A 16 4.11 4.37 -10.67
C ALA A 16 5.50 3.75 -10.85
N VAL A 17 6.42 4.00 -9.91
CA VAL A 17 7.76 3.37 -9.91
C VAL A 17 7.63 1.84 -9.76
N GLY A 18 6.75 1.36 -8.88
CA GLY A 18 6.50 -0.07 -8.71
C GLY A 18 5.97 -0.74 -9.97
N VAL A 19 4.99 -0.13 -10.64
CA VAL A 19 4.45 -0.61 -11.92
C VAL A 19 5.52 -0.58 -13.00
N ALA A 20 6.31 0.48 -13.09
CA ALA A 20 7.40 0.57 -14.06
C ALA A 20 8.42 -0.55 -13.87
N ILE A 21 8.87 -0.80 -12.63
CA ILE A 21 9.77 -1.92 -12.32
C ILE A 21 9.10 -3.26 -12.65
N GLY A 22 7.82 -3.44 -12.33
CA GLY A 22 7.08 -4.65 -12.65
C GLY A 22 7.00 -4.92 -14.16
N ILE A 23 6.73 -3.90 -14.96
CA ILE A 23 6.71 -3.98 -16.43
C ILE A 23 8.13 -4.28 -16.97
N LEU A 24 9.17 -3.68 -16.38
CA LEU A 24 10.55 -3.95 -16.79
C LEU A 24 10.98 -5.38 -16.46
N LEU A 25 10.54 -5.93 -15.33
CA LEU A 25 10.86 -7.29 -14.91
C LEU A 25 10.05 -8.34 -15.70
N ALA A 26 8.82 -8.02 -16.08
CA ALA A 26 7.95 -8.87 -16.88
C ALA A 26 7.32 -8.06 -18.04
N PRO A 27 8.05 -7.89 -19.15
CA PRO A 27 7.55 -7.12 -20.28
C PRO A 27 6.49 -7.91 -21.05
N GLU A 28 5.26 -7.42 -21.03
CA GLU A 28 4.18 -7.89 -21.90
C GLU A 28 4.08 -6.99 -23.15
N THR A 29 3.53 -7.52 -24.23
CA THR A 29 3.32 -6.73 -25.45
C THR A 29 2.18 -5.73 -25.26
N GLY A 30 2.24 -4.55 -25.88
CA GLY A 30 1.20 -3.52 -25.72
C GLY A 30 -0.21 -3.92 -26.20
N GLN A 31 -0.32 -4.96 -27.05
CA GLN A 31 -1.60 -5.59 -27.39
C GLN A 31 -2.14 -6.43 -26.22
N GLU A 32 -1.28 -7.26 -25.62
CA GLU A 32 -1.63 -8.05 -24.44
C GLU A 32 -1.96 -7.18 -23.25
N THR A 33 -1.20 -6.12 -22.96
CA THR A 33 -1.48 -5.21 -21.84
C THR A 33 -2.88 -4.60 -21.93
N ARG A 34 -3.29 -4.15 -23.12
CA ARG A 34 -4.65 -3.61 -23.33
C ARG A 34 -5.73 -4.68 -23.18
N LYS A 35 -5.50 -5.86 -23.73
CA LYS A 35 -6.42 -7.01 -23.61
C LYS A 35 -6.56 -7.43 -22.13
N LYS A 36 -5.46 -7.44 -21.40
CA LYS A 36 -5.40 -7.80 -19.98
C LYS A 36 -6.09 -6.75 -19.12
N ILE A 37 -5.93 -5.45 -19.40
CA ILE A 37 -6.68 -4.38 -18.73
C ILE A 37 -8.18 -4.56 -18.97
N ALA A 38 -8.61 -4.78 -20.20
CA ALA A 38 -10.03 -4.95 -20.53
C ALA A 38 -10.65 -6.18 -19.84
N SER A 39 -9.94 -7.32 -19.87
CA SER A 39 -10.39 -8.55 -19.19
C SER A 39 -10.39 -8.39 -17.67
N SER A 40 -9.29 -7.87 -17.10
CA SER A 40 -9.16 -7.69 -15.64
C SER A 40 -10.16 -6.67 -15.12
N ALA A 41 -10.47 -5.60 -15.86
CA ALA A 41 -11.44 -4.60 -15.44
C ALA A 41 -12.87 -5.18 -15.33
N GLY A 42 -13.23 -6.12 -16.21
CA GLY A 42 -14.51 -6.83 -16.14
C GLY A 42 -14.62 -7.72 -14.89
N ASP A 43 -13.57 -8.49 -14.59
CA ASP A 43 -13.57 -9.44 -13.48
C ASP A 43 -13.39 -8.77 -12.11
N TRP A 44 -12.65 -7.65 -12.07
CA TRP A 44 -12.35 -6.94 -10.82
C TRP A 44 -13.59 -6.25 -10.23
N GLY A 45 -14.57 -5.86 -11.05
CA GLY A 45 -15.76 -5.14 -10.56
C GLY A 45 -16.49 -5.85 -9.42
N SER A 46 -16.60 -7.18 -9.47
CA SER A 46 -17.30 -7.97 -8.44
C SER A 46 -16.37 -8.40 -7.30
N SER A 47 -15.14 -8.86 -7.59
CA SER A 47 -14.23 -9.38 -6.54
C SER A 47 -13.60 -8.30 -5.68
N LEU A 48 -13.47 -7.07 -6.18
CA LEU A 48 -12.90 -5.96 -5.41
C LEU A 48 -13.80 -5.52 -4.25
N GLY A 49 -15.12 -5.58 -4.42
CA GLY A 49 -16.06 -5.18 -3.36
C GLY A 49 -15.94 -6.09 -2.13
N ASP A 50 -15.88 -7.40 -2.37
CA ASP A 50 -15.73 -8.40 -1.31
C ASP A 50 -14.36 -8.30 -0.63
N LEU A 51 -13.29 -8.19 -1.42
CA LEU A 51 -11.93 -8.03 -0.88
C LEU A 51 -11.77 -6.72 -0.12
N PHE A 52 -12.36 -5.62 -0.57
CA PHE A 52 -12.31 -4.34 0.13
C PHE A 52 -13.04 -4.41 1.46
N SER A 53 -14.18 -5.11 1.51
CA SER A 53 -14.94 -5.32 2.73
C SER A 53 -14.15 -6.14 3.75
N SER A 54 -13.58 -7.27 3.34
CA SER A 54 -12.70 -8.09 4.20
C SER A 54 -11.41 -7.38 4.60
N ALA A 55 -10.83 -6.59 3.70
CA ALA A 55 -9.63 -5.79 3.98
C ALA A 55 -9.93 -4.69 4.99
N LYS A 56 -11.07 -4.00 4.89
CA LYS A 56 -11.46 -2.95 5.86
C LYS A 56 -11.59 -3.51 7.27
N GLU A 57 -12.16 -4.71 7.41
CA GLU A 57 -12.28 -5.40 8.69
C GLU A 57 -10.92 -5.87 9.25
N SER A 58 -10.08 -6.44 8.38
CA SER A 58 -8.73 -6.88 8.73
C SER A 58 -7.81 -5.71 9.10
N VAL A 59 -7.88 -4.60 8.35
CA VAL A 59 -7.13 -3.36 8.60
C VAL A 59 -7.52 -2.74 9.93
N GLY A 60 -8.78 -2.80 10.34
CA GLY A 60 -9.20 -2.32 11.66
C GLY A 60 -8.48 -3.04 12.81
N ASN A 61 -8.34 -4.36 12.69
CA ASN A 61 -7.64 -5.19 13.69
C ASN A 61 -6.12 -5.05 13.62
N ILE A 62 -5.56 -5.00 12.41
CA ILE A 62 -4.12 -4.78 12.18
C ILE A 62 -3.69 -3.39 12.63
N SER A 63 -4.51 -2.36 12.41
CA SER A 63 -4.17 -0.99 12.80
C SER A 63 -4.09 -0.82 14.31
N LYS A 64 -4.96 -1.50 15.08
CA LYS A 64 -4.88 -1.49 16.56
C LYS A 64 -3.64 -2.21 17.09
N LYS A 65 -3.28 -3.37 16.50
CA LYS A 65 -2.06 -4.10 16.88
C LYS A 65 -0.79 -3.39 16.41
N GLY A 66 -0.80 -2.84 15.20
CA GLY A 66 0.31 -2.10 14.61
C GLY A 66 0.58 -0.80 15.35
N ALA A 67 -0.46 -0.04 15.71
CA ALA A 67 -0.32 1.17 16.51
C ALA A 67 0.30 0.85 17.89
N SER A 68 -0.16 -0.20 18.57
CA SER A 68 0.41 -0.57 19.88
C SER A 68 1.84 -1.13 19.78
N LEU A 69 2.20 -1.82 18.69
CA LEU A 69 3.58 -2.24 18.40
C LEU A 69 4.49 -1.04 18.11
N VAL A 70 4.03 -0.10 17.28
CA VAL A 70 4.76 1.14 16.97
C VAL A 70 4.94 1.98 18.23
N SER A 71 3.90 2.15 19.05
CA SER A 71 4.01 2.89 20.32
C SER A 71 5.01 2.23 21.25
N ARG A 72 4.90 0.91 21.50
CA ARG A 72 5.86 0.18 22.35
C ARG A 72 7.29 0.25 21.83
N THR A 73 7.47 0.25 20.51
CA THR A 73 8.79 0.35 19.90
C THR A 73 9.32 1.78 20.05
N ALA A 74 8.50 2.79 19.80
CA ALA A 74 8.86 4.19 20.00
C ALA A 74 9.24 4.46 21.46
N ASP A 75 8.43 4.01 22.42
CA ASP A 75 8.67 4.16 23.86
C ASP A 75 10.00 3.50 24.26
N ARG A 76 10.27 2.28 23.78
CA ARG A 76 11.53 1.57 24.03
C ARG A 76 12.73 2.25 23.38
N TYR A 77 12.58 2.82 22.19
CA TYR A 77 13.63 3.57 21.50
C TYR A 77 13.96 4.88 22.22
N SER A 78 12.96 5.58 22.76
CA SER A 78 13.20 6.77 23.58
C SER A 78 13.88 6.42 24.91
N GLU A 79 13.46 5.34 25.58
CA GLU A 79 14.02 4.93 26.87
C GLU A 79 15.50 4.49 26.75
N VAL A 80 15.85 3.71 25.72
CA VAL A 80 17.25 3.34 25.49
C VAL A 80 18.06 4.51 24.94
N GLY A 81 17.48 5.39 24.12
CA GLY A 81 18.16 6.57 23.60
C GLY A 81 18.52 7.59 24.70
N GLU A 82 17.64 7.80 25.68
CA GLU A 82 17.91 8.65 26.85
C GLU A 82 18.92 8.04 27.81
N SER A 83 19.00 6.71 27.95
CA SER A 83 19.95 6.06 28.85
C SER A 83 21.42 6.14 28.41
N TYR A 84 21.72 6.60 27.18
CA TYR A 84 23.08 6.78 26.67
C TYR A 84 23.48 8.27 26.47
N SER A 85 22.61 9.21 26.84
CA SER A 85 22.87 10.67 26.78
C SER A 85 23.20 11.24 28.16
#